data_AF-A0A4R3VYA9-F1
#
_entry.id   AF-A0A4R3VYA9-F1
#
_cell.length_a   1.000
_cell.length_b   1.000
_cell.length_c   1.000
_cell.angle_alpha   90.00
_cell.angle_beta   90.00
_cell.angle_gamma   90.00
#
_symmetry.space_group_name_H-M   'P 1'
#
loop_
_entity.id
_entity.type
_entity.pdbx_description
1 polymer ?
#
loop_
_entity_poly.entity_id
_entity_poly.type
_entity_poly.pdbx_seq_one_letter_code
_entity_poly.pdbx_strand_id
1 'polypeptide(L)'
;MKFDVHKSNSYNDQLNIIQSNYLDLGTHGLKENCRIMKYTDSVYVNAILRYPKFWNSLRTKTQSLEADKNRIKKYLKNFKKLYPNSQSANLYLCIGLGNSGGGKPINKNLVIGFELAFSDSTINTSEYQSQKKRLI
;
A
#
# COMPACT_ATOMS: atom_id res chain seq x y z
N MET A 1 2.73 0.03 -12.09
CA MET A 1 4.13 0.01 -11.61
C MET A 1 4.91 -1.02 -12.42
N LYS A 2 5.87 -0.60 -13.26
CA LYS A 2 6.58 -1.45 -14.27
C LYS A 2 7.72 -2.31 -13.70
N PHE A 3 7.92 -2.32 -12.39
CA PHE A 3 9.08 -2.92 -11.75
C PHE A 3 8.67 -4.19 -10.99
N ASP A 4 9.38 -5.27 -11.26
CA ASP A 4 9.10 -6.62 -10.78
C ASP A 4 10.32 -7.17 -10.05
N VAL A 5 10.19 -7.28 -8.73
CA VAL A 5 11.23 -7.81 -7.83
C VAL A 5 11.54 -9.27 -8.18
N HIS A 6 10.57 -10.04 -8.69
CA HIS A 6 10.75 -11.45 -9.00
C HIS A 6 11.59 -11.72 -10.26
N LYS A 7 11.88 -10.69 -11.07
CA LYS A 7 12.70 -10.83 -12.30
C LYS A 7 14.20 -10.68 -12.06
N SER A 8 14.61 -10.19 -10.90
CA SER A 8 16.04 -10.09 -10.57
C SER A 8 16.51 -11.28 -9.74
N ASN A 9 17.67 -11.81 -10.09
CA ASN A 9 18.36 -12.90 -9.38
C ASN A 9 19.31 -12.39 -8.29
N SER A 10 19.49 -11.07 -8.15
CA SER A 10 20.37 -10.44 -7.16
C SER A 10 19.55 -9.74 -6.09
N TYR A 11 19.81 -10.05 -4.81
CA TYR A 11 19.11 -9.39 -3.70
C TYR A 11 19.37 -7.88 -3.69
N ASN A 12 20.58 -7.44 -4.00
CA ASN A 12 20.91 -6.01 -4.08
C ASN A 12 20.10 -5.30 -5.18
N ASP A 13 19.87 -5.96 -6.31
CA ASP A 13 19.05 -5.39 -7.39
C ASP A 13 17.57 -5.31 -6.96
N GLN A 14 17.07 -6.30 -6.23
CA GLN A 14 15.72 -6.30 -5.66
C GLN A 14 15.52 -5.13 -4.68
N LEU A 15 16.52 -4.88 -3.81
CA LEU A 15 16.54 -3.72 -2.90
C LEU A 15 16.51 -2.41 -3.70
N ASN A 16 17.40 -2.26 -4.68
CA ASN A 16 17.48 -1.07 -5.53
C ASN A 16 16.18 -0.80 -6.29
N ILE A 17 15.49 -1.84 -6.76
CA ILE A 17 14.18 -1.71 -7.40
C ILE A 17 13.17 -1.09 -6.43
N ILE A 18 13.08 -1.59 -5.20
CA ILE A 18 12.14 -1.02 -4.22
C ILE A 18 12.54 0.40 -3.82
N GLN A 19 13.82 0.64 -3.55
CA GLN A 19 14.31 1.93 -3.12
C GLN A 19 14.02 3.00 -4.19
N SER A 20 14.55 2.80 -5.40
CA SER A 20 14.50 3.81 -6.47
C SER A 20 13.12 3.95 -7.12
N ASN A 21 12.34 2.87 -7.22
CA ASN A 21 11.07 2.90 -7.94
C ASN A 21 9.83 3.04 -7.04
N TYR A 22 10.00 2.96 -5.72
CA TYR A 22 8.89 3.10 -4.78
C TYR A 22 9.17 4.09 -3.65
N LEU A 23 10.21 3.85 -2.86
CA LEU A 23 10.46 4.64 -1.64
C LEU A 23 10.95 6.05 -1.95
N ASP A 24 11.89 6.21 -2.89
CA ASP A 24 12.44 7.51 -3.28
C ASP A 24 11.40 8.40 -3.96
N LEU A 25 10.59 7.80 -4.85
CA LEU A 25 9.47 8.44 -5.55
C LEU A 25 8.25 8.68 -4.66
N GLY A 26 8.29 8.21 -3.41
CA GLY A 26 7.21 8.34 -2.45
C GLY A 26 6.82 9.79 -2.18
N THR A 27 5.51 10.05 -2.14
CA THR A 27 5.01 11.34 -1.65
C THR A 27 5.25 11.46 -0.13
N HIS A 28 5.07 12.66 0.41
CA HIS A 28 5.20 12.92 1.85
C HIS A 28 4.47 11.89 2.73
N GLY A 29 3.25 11.48 2.34
CA GLY A 29 2.50 10.47 3.10
C GLY A 29 3.16 9.09 3.15
N LEU A 30 3.77 8.65 2.04
CA LEU A 30 4.51 7.39 2.02
C LEU A 30 5.76 7.48 2.88
N LYS A 31 6.53 8.57 2.75
CA LYS A 31 7.76 8.77 3.52
C LYS A 31 7.49 8.79 5.02
N GLU A 32 6.45 9.50 5.46
CA GLU A 32 6.05 9.51 6.87
C GLU A 32 5.54 8.15 7.35
N ASN A 33 4.76 7.45 6.53
CA ASN A 33 4.30 6.11 6.88
C ASN A 33 5.47 5.14 7.02
N CYS A 34 6.44 5.16 6.10
CA CYS A 34 7.66 4.36 6.17
C CYS A 34 8.48 4.70 7.42
N ARG A 35 8.58 5.98 7.78
CA ARG A 35 9.27 6.43 9.00
C ARG A 35 8.62 5.87 10.27
N ILE A 36 7.29 5.99 10.40
CA ILE A 36 6.54 5.53 11.57
C ILE A 36 6.55 3.99 11.68
N MET A 37 6.35 3.31 10.55
CA MET A 37 6.28 1.85 10.49
C MET A 37 7.64 1.18 10.37
N LYS A 38 8.73 1.96 10.26
CA LYS A 38 10.11 1.50 10.02
C LYS A 38 10.24 0.60 8.78
N TYR A 39 9.55 0.97 7.70
CA TYR A 39 9.65 0.24 6.44
C TYR A 39 10.90 0.66 5.67
N THR A 40 11.67 -0.34 5.25
CA THR A 40 12.83 -0.21 4.39
C THR A 40 12.65 -1.07 3.14
N ASP A 41 13.50 -0.86 2.14
CA ASP A 41 13.58 -1.68 0.94
C ASP A 41 13.64 -3.19 1.23
N SER A 42 14.48 -3.61 2.18
CA SER A 42 14.63 -5.01 2.60
C SER A 42 13.36 -5.58 3.21
N VAL A 43 12.64 -4.81 4.03
CA VAL A 43 11.35 -5.25 4.60
C VAL A 43 10.32 -5.46 3.49
N TYR A 44 10.27 -4.57 2.50
CA TYR A 44 9.40 -4.71 1.33
C TYR A 44 9.78 -5.92 0.46
N VAL A 45 11.07 -6.07 0.12
CA VAL A 45 11.55 -7.22 -0.67
C VAL A 45 11.20 -8.52 0.05
N ASN A 46 11.48 -8.64 1.34
CA ASN A 46 11.16 -9.84 2.12
C ASN A 46 9.66 -10.14 2.12
N ALA A 47 8.80 -9.13 2.26
CA ALA A 47 7.36 -9.32 2.20
C ALA A 47 6.87 -9.75 0.81
N ILE A 48 7.44 -9.18 -0.24
CA ILE A 48 7.10 -9.50 -1.64
C ILE A 48 7.50 -10.93 -1.99
N LEU A 49 8.72 -11.33 -1.62
CA LEU A 49 9.22 -12.68 -1.84
C LEU A 49 8.51 -13.73 -0.99
N ARG A 50 8.02 -13.36 0.20
CA ARG A 50 7.31 -14.28 1.10
C ARG A 50 5.88 -14.59 0.64
N TYR A 51 5.21 -13.64 -0.02
CA TYR A 51 3.82 -13.79 -0.46
C TYR A 51 3.62 -13.38 -1.94
N PRO A 52 4.33 -14.02 -2.89
CA PRO A 52 4.34 -13.59 -4.29
C PRO A 52 2.96 -13.63 -4.95
N LYS A 53 2.11 -14.62 -4.64
CA LYS A 53 0.76 -14.70 -5.23
C LYS A 53 -0.12 -13.55 -4.74
N PHE A 54 -0.02 -13.20 -3.46
CA PHE A 54 -0.74 -12.05 -2.91
C PHE A 54 -0.34 -10.76 -3.63
N TRP A 55 0.95 -10.43 -3.66
CA TRP A 55 1.42 -9.18 -4.25
C TRP A 55 1.19 -9.09 -5.76
N ASN A 56 1.30 -10.21 -6.48
CA ASN A 56 0.96 -10.27 -7.90
C ASN A 56 -0.54 -10.04 -8.14
N SER A 57 -1.42 -10.63 -7.32
CA SER A 57 -2.86 -10.40 -7.43
C SER A 57 -3.25 -8.97 -7.05
N LEU A 58 -2.62 -8.37 -6.04
CA LEU A 58 -2.88 -6.99 -5.62
C LEU A 58 -2.41 -5.97 -6.68
N ARG A 59 -1.32 -6.27 -7.40
CA ARG A 59 -0.81 -5.40 -8.46
C ARG A 59 -1.85 -5.16 -9.55
N THR A 60 -2.68 -6.14 -9.89
CA THR A 60 -3.72 -5.94 -10.92
C THR A 60 -4.74 -4.88 -10.49
N LYS A 61 -5.06 -4.79 -9.18
CA LYS A 61 -5.95 -3.76 -8.64
C LYS A 61 -5.41 -2.35 -8.79
N THR A 62 -4.08 -2.18 -8.83
CA THR A 62 -3.48 -0.85 -9.03
C THR A 62 -3.73 -0.27 -10.42
N GLN A 63 -4.19 -1.07 -11.39
CA GLN A 63 -4.55 -0.58 -12.74
C GLN A 63 -5.78 0.35 -12.72
N SER A 64 -6.72 0.12 -11.80
CA SER A 64 -7.94 0.92 -11.65
C SER A 64 -7.75 2.17 -10.78
N LEU A 65 -6.54 2.39 -10.27
CA LEU A 65 -6.25 3.41 -9.26
C LEU A 65 -6.63 4.83 -9.69
N GLU A 66 -6.50 5.19 -10.97
CA GLU A 66 -6.89 6.53 -11.44
C GLU A 66 -8.40 6.75 -11.40
N ALA A 67 -9.19 5.74 -11.78
CA ALA A 67 -10.64 5.80 -11.66
C ALA A 67 -11.07 5.90 -10.18
N ASP A 68 -10.42 5.13 -9.32
CA ASP A 68 -10.67 5.14 -7.88
C ASP A 68 -10.31 6.49 -7.24
N LYS A 69 -9.18 7.10 -7.62
CA LYS A 69 -8.78 8.44 -7.17
C LYS A 69 -9.83 9.49 -7.54
N ASN A 70 -10.36 9.45 -8.76
CA ASN A 70 -11.40 10.39 -9.19
C ASN A 70 -12.71 10.21 -8.40
N ARG A 71 -13.09 8.95 -8.14
CA ARG A 71 -14.25 8.64 -7.31
C ARG A 71 -14.06 9.14 -5.87
N ILE A 72 -12.90 8.92 -5.27
CA ILE A 72 -12.56 9.44 -3.93
C ILE A 72 -12.64 10.97 -3.90
N LYS A 73 -12.05 11.67 -4.86
CA LYS A 73 -12.11 13.14 -4.94
C LYS A 73 -13.56 13.64 -5.00
N LYS A 74 -14.43 12.96 -5.76
CA LYS A 74 -15.86 13.29 -5.80
C LYS A 74 -16.53 13.12 -4.44
N TYR A 75 -16.26 12.03 -3.73
CA TYR A 75 -16.82 11.81 -2.39
C TYR A 75 -16.30 12.82 -1.37
N LEU A 76 -15.00 13.14 -1.38
CA LEU A 76 -14.43 14.17 -0.51
C LEU A 76 -15.04 15.56 -0.77
N LYS A 77 -15.32 15.90 -2.04
CA LYS A 77 -16.03 17.14 -2.39
C LYS A 77 -17.44 17.18 -1.80
N ASN A 78 -18.18 16.06 -1.87
CA ASN A 78 -19.52 15.96 -1.28
C ASN A 78 -19.47 16.02 0.25
N PHE A 79 -18.52 15.31 0.87
CA PHE A 79 -18.29 15.35 2.31
C PHE A 79 -18.04 16.79 2.81
N LYS A 80 -17.20 17.55 2.10
CA LYS A 80 -16.92 18.95 2.44
C LYS A 80 -18.14 19.86 2.33
N LYS A 81 -19.10 19.56 1.44
CA LYS A 81 -20.37 20.31 1.37
C LYS A 81 -21.25 20.08 2.60
N LEU A 82 -21.26 18.84 3.12
CA LEU A 82 -22.02 18.49 4.31
C LEU A 82 -21.38 19.04 5.60
N TYR A 83 -20.03 19.12 5.62
CA TYR A 83 -19.26 19.60 6.76
C TYR A 83 -18.32 20.74 6.34
N PRO A 84 -18.84 21.94 6.08
CA PRO A 84 -18.06 23.07 5.54
C PRO A 84 -16.95 23.55 6.49
N ASN A 85 -17.15 23.39 7.81
CA ASN A 85 -16.20 23.77 8.84
C ASN A 85 -15.17 22.66 9.16
N SER A 86 -15.18 21.55 8.42
CA SER A 86 -14.20 20.48 8.62
C SER A 86 -12.78 20.96 8.32
N GLN A 87 -11.82 20.52 9.13
CA GLN A 87 -10.41 20.88 8.94
C GLN A 87 -9.87 20.21 7.67
N SER A 88 -9.10 20.97 6.88
CA SER A 88 -8.46 20.44 5.67
C SER A 88 -7.33 19.47 6.04
N ALA A 89 -7.42 18.26 5.49
CA ALA A 89 -6.46 17.18 5.67
C ALA A 89 -6.04 16.61 4.32
N ASN A 90 -4.76 16.25 4.16
CA ASN A 90 -4.33 15.49 3.00
C ASN A 90 -4.69 14.02 3.19
N LEU A 91 -5.20 13.40 2.13
CA LEU A 91 -5.44 11.97 2.05
C LEU A 91 -4.36 11.32 1.17
N TYR A 92 -3.59 10.41 1.74
CA TYR A 92 -2.57 9.65 1.03
C TYR A 92 -2.99 8.20 0.89
N LEU A 93 -2.88 7.66 -0.32
CA LEU A 93 -3.00 6.23 -0.59
C LEU A 93 -1.59 5.67 -0.68
N CYS A 94 -1.28 4.66 0.14
CA CYS A 94 0.02 4.03 0.20
C CYS A 94 -0.12 2.50 0.14
N ILE A 95 0.85 1.80 -0.45
CA ILE A 95 0.91 0.34 -0.39
C ILE A 95 1.85 0.02 0.76
N GLY A 96 1.29 -0.33 1.90
CA GLY A 96 2.05 -0.77 3.07
C GLY A 96 2.39 -2.26 2.98
N LEU A 97 2.54 -2.89 4.15
CA LEU A 97 2.80 -4.32 4.28
C LEU A 97 1.74 -5.00 5.16
N GLY A 98 0.48 -4.55 5.08
CA GLY A 98 -0.66 -5.13 5.80
C GLY A 98 -0.91 -4.55 7.20
N ASN A 99 0.07 -3.86 7.79
CA ASN A 99 -0.08 -3.26 9.12
C ASN A 99 -0.71 -1.85 9.09
N SER A 100 -1.04 -1.31 7.91
CA SER A 100 -1.59 0.04 7.75
C SER A 100 -3.12 0.11 7.96
N GLY A 101 -3.76 -1.03 8.29
CA GLY A 101 -5.15 -1.20 8.74
C GLY A 101 -6.12 -0.08 8.38
N GLY A 102 -6.83 -0.20 7.24
CA GLY A 102 -8.02 0.60 6.87
C GLY A 102 -7.87 2.13 6.74
N GLY A 103 -6.82 2.74 7.30
CA GLY A 103 -6.66 4.18 7.46
C GLY A 103 -6.02 4.53 8.81
N LYS A 104 -4.85 5.16 8.79
CA LYS A 104 -4.14 5.66 9.98
C LYS A 104 -3.95 7.17 9.92
N PRO A 105 -4.34 7.92 10.96
CA PRO A 105 -4.00 9.34 11.04
C PRO A 105 -2.50 9.50 11.21
N ILE A 106 -1.93 10.42 10.43
CA ILE A 106 -0.56 10.91 10.57
C ILE A 106 -0.64 12.43 10.72
N ASN A 107 -0.48 12.90 11.95
CA ASN A 107 -0.73 14.29 12.33
C ASN A 107 -2.16 14.71 11.93
N LYS A 108 -2.30 15.75 11.12
CA LYS A 108 -3.58 16.22 10.56
C LYS A 108 -4.00 15.51 9.28
N ASN A 109 -3.20 14.57 8.77
CA ASN A 109 -3.44 13.88 7.50
C ASN A 109 -3.89 12.45 7.74
N LEU A 110 -4.43 11.82 6.70
CA LEU A 110 -4.85 10.42 6.73
C LEU A 110 -4.05 9.62 5.69
N VAL A 111 -3.47 8.51 6.12
CA VAL A 111 -2.87 7.52 5.22
C VAL A 111 -3.75 6.29 5.18
N ILE A 112 -4.17 5.88 4.00
CA ILE A 112 -4.95 4.66 3.79
C ILE A 112 -4.06 3.63 3.09
N GLY A 113 -3.98 2.44 3.70
CA GLY A 113 -3.34 1.28 3.09
C GLY A 113 -4.17 0.75 1.93
N PHE A 114 -3.68 0.92 0.70
CA PHE A 114 -4.32 0.45 -0.52
C PHE A 114 -4.50 -1.07 -0.49
N GLU A 115 -3.54 -1.79 0.11
CA GLU A 115 -3.53 -3.25 0.18
C GLU A 115 -4.75 -3.84 0.88
N LEU A 116 -5.36 -3.10 1.81
CA LEU A 116 -6.57 -3.52 2.53
C LEU A 116 -7.83 -2.77 2.05
N ALA A 117 -7.71 -1.49 1.69
CA ALA A 117 -8.86 -0.68 1.31
C ALA A 117 -9.42 -1.07 -0.07
N PHE A 118 -8.59 -1.63 -0.95
CA PHE A 118 -8.96 -2.01 -2.32
C PHE A 118 -8.89 -3.52 -2.57
N SER A 119 -8.64 -4.30 -1.52
CA SER A 119 -8.74 -5.76 -1.60
C SER A 119 -10.20 -6.21 -1.63
N ASP A 120 -10.48 -7.20 -2.47
CA ASP A 120 -11.77 -7.89 -2.58
C ASP A 120 -11.53 -9.41 -2.72
N SER A 121 -12.58 -10.16 -3.01
CA SER A 121 -12.52 -11.63 -3.15
C SER A 121 -11.59 -12.12 -4.28
N THR A 122 -11.11 -11.24 -5.16
CA THR A 122 -10.19 -11.60 -6.25
C THR A 122 -8.72 -11.56 -5.83
N ILE A 123 -8.41 -11.03 -4.63
CA ILE A 123 -7.06 -11.05 -4.08
C ILE A 123 -6.70 -12.45 -3.60
N ASN A 124 -5.55 -12.95 -4.04
CA ASN A 124 -5.08 -14.28 -3.69
C ASN A 124 -4.43 -14.29 -2.31
N THR A 125 -5.15 -14.75 -1.29
CA THR A 125 -4.64 -14.87 0.08
C THR A 125 -4.25 -16.31 0.47
N SER A 126 -4.09 -17.21 -0.50
CA SER A 126 -3.81 -18.64 -0.24
C SER A 126 -2.52 -18.85 0.57
N GLU A 127 -1.54 -17.97 0.40
CA GLU A 127 -0.24 -18.05 1.08
C GLU A 127 -0.30 -17.68 2.57
N TYR A 128 -1.38 -17.01 3.01
CA TYR A 128 -1.61 -16.70 4.43
C TYR A 128 -2.28 -17.85 5.18
N GLN A 129 -3.01 -18.73 4.49
CA GLN A 129 -3.74 -19.83 5.12
C GLN A 129 -2.83 -20.96 5.61
N SER A 130 -1.62 -21.13 5.04
CA SER A 130 -0.70 -22.20 5.46
C SER A 130 -0.16 -22.04 6.89
N GLN A 131 -0.24 -20.83 7.47
CA GLN A 131 0.28 -20.53 8.81
C GLN A 131 -0.69 -20.92 9.95
N LYS A 132 -1.96 -21.21 9.65
CA LYS A 132 -2.96 -21.62 10.67
C LYS A 132 -2.80 -23.06 11.17
N LYS A 133 -1.93 -23.88 10.58
CA LYS A 133 -1.78 -25.32 10.93
C LYS A 133 -0.72 -25.63 12.01
N ARG A 134 -0.13 -24.63 12.67
CA ARG A 134 1.01 -24.80 13.59
C ARG A 134 0.71 -24.49 15.07
N LEU A 135 -0.56 -24.46 15.45
CA LEU A 135 -1.02 -24.24 16.84
C LEU A 135 -2.16 -25.20 17.19
N ILE A 136 -1.89 -26.51 17.07
CA ILE A 136 -2.66 -27.57 17.74
C ILE A 136 -1.65 -28.55 18.32
#